data_AF-A0AAW8EWU0-F1
#
_entry.id   AF-A0AAW8EWU0-F1
#
_cell.length_a   1.000
_cell.length_b   1.000
_cell.length_c   1.000
_cell.angle_alpha   90.00
_cell.angle_beta   90.00
_cell.angle_gamma   90.00
#
_symmetry.space_group_name_H-M   'P 1'
#
loop_
_entity.id
_entity.type
_entity.pdbx_description
1 polymer ?
#
loop_
_entity_poly.entity_id
_entity_poly.type
_entity_poly.pdbx_seq_one_letter_code
_entity_poly.pdbx_strand_id
1 'polypeptide(L)'
;MGYDGYESGFYAFLGIYITILLVGSVIGYVVGSFLMMKIFDKAGVTDRWRAWVPVYNTMIFMKLGDISPWLLLYCTGGAILLSWIGVGLLFVIGMQVLLILAAWRVGLKLQKDSVWVVLYIFLPVVWMAIVAFDGSRWNPNIVPASWAGNGFFADRTVWQGVPVQPGAAPQGYGAPQGYGAPQGYGAPQGYGAPQGYGAPQGYGAPQGYGAPQGYAQPGNGAPQGYGAPVPPAPQGYGAPQGYGQPGYGAPVPPSQPGYGQPAAPQPPVFPSAAPQPPVAPPAAPQPPAAPPAAPQPPAAPPAAPQPPVPPADPMQPPV
;
A
#
# COMPACT_ATOMS: atom_id res chain seq x y z
N MET A 1 50.96 -25.72 -40.34
CA MET A 1 51.41 -25.81 -38.93
C MET A 1 51.40 -24.40 -38.37
N GLY A 2 50.25 -23.87 -37.92
CA GLY A 2 50.24 -22.48 -37.44
C GLY A 2 48.88 -21.89 -37.04
N TYR A 3 47.80 -22.26 -37.72
CA TYR A 3 46.44 -21.82 -37.33
C TYR A 3 45.89 -22.65 -36.16
N ASP A 4 46.23 -23.94 -36.14
CA ASP A 4 45.75 -24.96 -35.19
C ASP A 4 46.06 -24.59 -33.72
N GLY A 5 47.25 -24.02 -33.49
CA GLY A 5 47.70 -23.52 -32.18
C GLY A 5 47.06 -22.18 -31.77
N TYR A 6 46.68 -21.36 -32.75
CA TYR A 6 46.00 -20.08 -32.48
C TYR A 6 44.52 -20.31 -32.13
N GLU A 7 43.82 -21.17 -32.88
CA GLU A 7 42.43 -21.52 -32.61
C GLU A 7 42.27 -22.25 -31.27
N SER A 8 43.11 -23.24 -30.98
CA SER A 8 43.08 -23.92 -29.68
C SER A 8 43.40 -22.99 -28.50
N GLY A 9 44.36 -22.06 -28.67
CA GLY A 9 44.62 -21.00 -27.70
C GLY A 9 43.44 -20.04 -27.50
N PHE A 10 42.77 -19.65 -28.58
CA PHE A 10 41.56 -18.81 -28.55
C PHE A 10 40.40 -19.51 -27.83
N TYR A 11 40.12 -20.78 -28.14
CA TYR A 11 39.07 -21.55 -27.45
C TYR A 11 39.39 -21.79 -25.97
N ALA A 12 40.66 -22.02 -25.60
CA ALA A 12 41.07 -22.12 -24.21
C ALA A 12 40.87 -20.80 -23.45
N PHE A 13 41.28 -19.67 -24.03
CA PHE A 13 41.03 -18.33 -23.47
C PHE A 13 39.52 -18.06 -23.33
N LEU A 14 38.73 -18.34 -24.38
CA LEU A 14 37.28 -18.13 -24.38
C LEU A 14 36.59 -19.01 -23.32
N GLY A 15 37.01 -20.26 -23.14
CA GLY A 15 36.51 -21.16 -22.11
C GLY A 15 36.81 -20.65 -20.69
N ILE A 16 38.03 -20.17 -20.44
CA ILE A 16 38.41 -19.53 -19.17
C ILE A 16 37.59 -18.25 -18.93
N TYR A 17 37.46 -17.40 -19.94
CA TYR A 17 36.67 -16.16 -19.87
C TYR A 17 35.19 -16.42 -19.57
N ILE A 18 34.55 -17.36 -20.29
CA ILE A 18 33.16 -17.78 -20.03
C ILE A 18 33.03 -18.37 -18.63
N THR A 19 34.00 -19.16 -18.16
CA THR A 19 33.99 -19.72 -16.79
C THR A 19 34.07 -18.63 -15.73
N ILE A 20 34.92 -17.62 -15.92
CA ILE A 20 35.03 -16.45 -15.02
C ILE A 20 33.72 -15.64 -15.02
N LEU A 21 33.11 -15.40 -16.18
CA LEU A 21 31.80 -14.73 -16.27
C LEU A 21 30.68 -15.54 -15.61
N LEU A 22 30.66 -16.86 -15.79
CA LEU A 22 29.66 -17.74 -15.19
C LEU A 22 29.78 -17.73 -13.67
N VAL A 23 30.97 -17.97 -13.12
CA VAL A 23 31.23 -17.90 -11.67
C VAL A 23 30.93 -16.50 -11.12
N GLY A 24 31.37 -15.45 -11.81
CA GLY A 24 31.10 -14.06 -11.43
C GLY A 24 29.61 -13.70 -11.41
N SER A 25 28.82 -14.19 -12.39
CA SER A 25 27.37 -13.98 -12.43
C SER A 25 26.62 -14.75 -11.34
N VAL A 26 27.05 -15.98 -11.01
CA VAL A 26 26.50 -16.75 -9.88
C VAL A 26 26.81 -16.03 -8.56
N ILE A 27 28.03 -15.56 -8.35
CA ILE A 27 28.39 -14.78 -7.15
C ILE A 27 27.57 -13.48 -7.08
N GLY A 28 27.49 -12.73 -8.19
CA GLY A 28 26.72 -11.50 -8.27
C GLY A 28 25.22 -11.72 -8.01
N TYR A 29 24.66 -12.83 -8.49
CA TYR A 29 23.29 -13.23 -8.21
C TYR A 29 23.06 -13.59 -6.74
N VAL A 30 23.92 -14.42 -6.15
CA VAL A 30 23.85 -14.81 -4.73
C VAL A 30 23.96 -13.58 -3.81
N VAL A 31 24.89 -12.67 -4.09
CA VAL A 31 25.02 -11.40 -3.35
C VAL A 31 23.79 -10.52 -3.56
N GLY A 32 23.33 -10.33 -4.80
CA GLY A 32 22.15 -9.52 -5.10
C GLY A 32 20.87 -10.03 -4.42
N SER A 33 20.62 -11.34 -4.46
CA SER A 33 19.50 -11.98 -3.77
C SER A 33 19.59 -11.86 -2.25
N PHE A 34 20.78 -12.02 -1.65
CA PHE A 34 20.98 -11.82 -0.23
C PHE A 34 20.76 -10.36 0.20
N LEU A 35 21.16 -9.38 -0.61
CA LEU A 35 20.90 -7.96 -0.35
C LEU A 35 19.42 -7.61 -0.53
N MET A 36 18.75 -8.10 -1.58
CA MET A 36 17.29 -7.97 -1.70
C MET A 36 16.56 -8.60 -0.52
N MET A 37 16.99 -9.76 -0.03
CA MET A 37 16.42 -10.41 1.16
C MET A 37 16.46 -9.50 2.40
N LYS A 38 17.53 -8.70 2.58
CA LYS A 38 17.62 -7.71 3.66
C LYS A 38 16.72 -6.49 3.45
N ILE A 39 16.58 -6.04 2.20
CA ILE A 39 15.63 -4.96 1.84
C ILE A 39 14.18 -5.43 2.07
N PHE A 40 13.88 -6.69 1.77
CA PHE A 40 12.57 -7.32 1.93
C PHE A 40 12.25 -7.57 3.42
N ASP A 41 13.20 -8.07 4.21
CA ASP A 41 13.13 -8.13 5.68
C ASP A 41 12.78 -6.74 6.25
N LYS A 42 13.47 -5.67 5.81
CA LYS A 42 13.19 -4.28 6.24
C LYS A 42 11.80 -3.80 5.84
N ALA A 43 11.34 -4.14 4.63
CA ALA A 43 10.05 -3.71 4.09
C ALA A 43 8.85 -4.48 4.67
N GLY A 44 9.08 -5.53 5.47
CA GLY A 44 8.01 -6.37 6.05
C GLY A 44 7.48 -7.45 5.10
N VAL A 45 8.25 -7.84 4.08
CA VAL A 45 7.89 -8.94 3.18
C VAL A 45 8.11 -10.29 3.90
N THR A 46 7.12 -11.18 3.86
CA THR A 46 7.23 -12.53 4.44
C THR A 46 8.00 -13.47 3.51
N ASP A 47 8.58 -14.51 4.10
CA ASP A 47 9.22 -15.63 3.40
C ASP A 47 10.47 -15.25 2.58
N ARG A 48 11.65 -15.40 3.20
CA ARG A 48 12.94 -15.00 2.61
C ARG A 48 13.27 -15.63 1.26
N TRP A 49 12.71 -16.80 0.94
CA TRP A 49 12.92 -17.47 -0.37
C TRP A 49 12.54 -16.58 -1.55
N ARG A 50 11.61 -15.64 -1.37
CA ARG A 50 11.11 -14.74 -2.43
C ARG A 50 12.20 -13.86 -3.05
N ALA A 51 13.28 -13.58 -2.33
CA ALA A 51 14.45 -12.86 -2.85
C ALA A 51 15.39 -13.74 -3.72
N TRP A 52 15.28 -15.06 -3.60
CA TRP A 52 16.12 -16.09 -4.25
C TRP A 52 15.44 -16.75 -5.46
N VAL A 53 14.30 -16.22 -5.91
CA VAL A 53 13.66 -16.66 -7.16
C VAL A 53 13.84 -15.56 -8.21
N PRO A 54 14.55 -15.83 -9.32
CA PRO A 54 14.75 -14.86 -10.40
C PRO A 54 13.42 -14.33 -10.94
N VAL A 55 13.42 -13.10 -11.44
CA VAL A 55 12.23 -12.34 -11.91
C VAL A 55 11.27 -11.99 -10.77
N TYR A 56 10.83 -12.96 -9.97
CA TYR A 56 9.89 -12.77 -8.86
C TYR A 56 10.43 -11.83 -7.77
N ASN A 57 11.73 -11.90 -7.47
CA ASN A 57 12.39 -10.94 -6.58
C ASN A 57 12.30 -9.51 -7.13
N THR A 58 12.64 -9.30 -8.40
CA THR A 58 12.53 -8.00 -9.09
C THR A 58 11.07 -7.50 -9.15
N MET A 59 10.09 -8.38 -9.33
CA MET A 59 8.67 -8.03 -9.25
C MET A 59 8.28 -7.47 -7.88
N ILE A 60 8.72 -8.11 -6.78
CA ILE A 60 8.49 -7.59 -5.42
C ILE A 60 9.18 -6.23 -5.23
N PHE A 61 10.41 -6.07 -5.72
CA PHE A 61 11.12 -4.79 -5.64
C PHE A 61 10.38 -3.66 -6.38
N MET A 62 9.82 -3.92 -7.56
CA MET A 62 8.98 -2.96 -8.29
C MET A 62 7.68 -2.63 -7.54
N LYS A 63 7.03 -3.63 -6.93
CA LYS A 63 5.83 -3.46 -6.11
C LYS A 63 6.09 -2.61 -4.86
N LEU A 64 7.23 -2.83 -4.18
CA LEU A 64 7.74 -1.97 -3.11
C LEU A 64 8.12 -0.56 -3.60
N GLY A 65 8.39 -0.39 -4.90
CA GLY A 65 8.72 0.85 -5.58
C GLY A 65 7.55 1.60 -6.24
N ASP A 66 6.29 1.25 -5.96
CA ASP A 66 5.09 1.87 -6.55
C ASP A 66 4.92 1.67 -8.06
N ILE A 67 5.35 0.50 -8.56
CA ILE A 67 5.33 0.15 -9.98
C ILE A 67 4.73 -1.24 -10.14
N SER A 68 3.80 -1.39 -11.08
CA SER A 68 3.15 -2.65 -11.40
C SER A 68 4.18 -3.75 -11.71
N PRO A 69 4.21 -4.86 -10.94
CA PRO A 69 5.22 -5.91 -11.08
C PRO A 69 5.16 -6.59 -12.44
N TRP A 70 4.00 -6.60 -13.08
CA TRP A 70 3.74 -7.21 -14.37
C TRP A 70 4.45 -6.50 -15.54
N LEU A 71 4.82 -5.22 -15.38
CA LEU A 71 5.60 -4.50 -16.39
C LEU A 71 6.97 -5.15 -16.64
N LEU A 72 7.56 -5.83 -15.64
CA LEU A 72 8.79 -6.59 -15.83
C LEU A 72 8.63 -7.70 -16.87
N LEU A 73 7.47 -8.37 -16.88
CA LEU A 73 7.18 -9.45 -17.83
C LEU A 73 6.91 -8.89 -19.23
N TYR A 74 6.24 -7.74 -19.34
CA TYR A 74 6.04 -7.08 -20.63
C TYR A 74 7.36 -6.56 -21.22
N CYS A 75 8.25 -5.99 -20.40
CA CYS A 75 9.59 -5.60 -20.83
C CYS A 75 10.46 -6.82 -21.21
N THR A 76 10.47 -7.88 -20.39
CA THR A 76 11.23 -9.11 -20.69
C THR A 76 10.71 -9.78 -21.97
N GLY A 77 9.39 -9.91 -22.09
CA GLY A 77 8.74 -10.47 -23.28
C GLY A 77 8.99 -9.63 -24.53
N GLY A 78 8.83 -8.32 -24.47
CA GLY A 78 9.13 -7.41 -25.59
C GLY A 78 10.62 -7.41 -25.97
N ALA A 79 11.52 -7.46 -25.00
CA ALA A 79 12.96 -7.53 -25.25
C ALA A 79 13.34 -8.81 -26.01
N ILE A 80 12.77 -9.96 -25.66
CA ILE A 80 13.01 -11.24 -26.33
C ILE A 80 12.29 -11.29 -27.69
N LEU A 81 10.95 -11.14 -27.68
CA LEU A 81 10.08 -11.40 -28.84
C LEU A 81 10.22 -10.37 -29.97
N LEU A 82 10.75 -9.18 -29.68
CA LEU A 82 10.95 -8.10 -30.65
C LEU A 82 12.45 -7.76 -30.86
N SER A 83 13.37 -8.60 -30.37
CA SER A 83 14.81 -8.44 -30.64
C SER A 83 15.15 -8.59 -32.13
N TRP A 84 14.45 -9.50 -32.84
CA TRP A 84 14.74 -9.82 -34.24
C TRP A 84 14.39 -8.71 -35.24
N ILE A 85 13.53 -7.76 -34.83
CA ILE A 85 13.26 -6.50 -35.55
C ILE A 85 14.07 -5.30 -35.00
N GLY A 86 15.07 -5.54 -34.15
CA GLY A 86 15.91 -4.51 -33.52
C GLY A 86 15.25 -3.70 -32.40
N VAL A 87 13.93 -3.81 -32.20
CA VAL A 87 13.17 -3.00 -31.22
C VAL A 87 13.39 -3.46 -29.78
N GLY A 88 13.83 -4.70 -29.54
CA GLY A 88 14.04 -5.27 -28.21
C GLY A 88 14.88 -4.42 -27.25
N LEU A 89 15.84 -3.63 -27.74
CA LEU A 89 16.64 -2.70 -26.92
C LEU A 89 15.78 -1.62 -26.23
N LEU A 90 14.69 -1.16 -26.84
CA LEU A 90 13.78 -0.18 -26.21
C LEU A 90 13.09 -0.77 -24.97
N PHE A 91 12.79 -2.06 -24.99
CA PHE A 91 12.21 -2.76 -23.84
C PHE A 91 13.23 -3.01 -22.73
N VAL A 92 14.51 -3.25 -23.07
CA VAL A 92 15.61 -3.32 -22.09
C VAL A 92 15.84 -1.94 -21.44
N ILE A 93 15.85 -0.86 -22.21
CA ILE A 93 15.95 0.52 -21.70
C ILE A 93 14.74 0.83 -20.80
N GLY A 94 13.52 0.50 -21.25
CA GLY A 94 12.30 0.65 -20.46
C GLY A 94 12.35 -0.11 -19.13
N MET A 95 12.86 -1.36 -19.14
CA MET A 95 13.08 -2.14 -17.93
C MET A 95 14.04 -1.43 -16.96
N GLN A 96 15.19 -0.93 -17.45
CA GLN A 96 16.13 -0.21 -16.61
C GLN A 96 15.53 1.07 -16.02
N VAL A 97 14.74 1.84 -16.79
CA VAL A 97 14.02 3.02 -16.28
C VAL A 97 13.02 2.63 -15.17
N LEU A 98 12.25 1.55 -15.35
CA LEU A 98 11.33 1.04 -14.31
C LEU A 98 12.08 0.62 -13.03
N LEU A 99 13.24 -0.03 -13.15
CA LEU A 99 14.05 -0.41 -11.99
C LEU A 99 14.70 0.79 -11.29
N ILE A 100 15.11 1.82 -12.03
CA ILE A 100 15.61 3.08 -11.48
C ILE A 100 14.49 3.82 -10.72
N LEU A 101 13.29 3.90 -11.29
CA LEU A 101 12.13 4.49 -10.61
C LEU A 101 11.73 3.69 -9.35
N ALA A 102 11.76 2.36 -9.41
CA ALA A 102 11.54 1.50 -8.24
C ALA A 102 12.59 1.73 -7.16
N ALA A 103 13.88 1.77 -7.51
CA ALA A 103 14.98 2.02 -6.58
C ALA A 103 14.89 3.40 -5.93
N TRP A 104 14.51 4.45 -6.67
CA TRP A 104 14.23 5.77 -6.11
C TRP A 104 13.12 5.71 -5.05
N ARG A 105 11.97 5.11 -5.38
CA ARG A 105 10.81 5.01 -4.48
C ARG A 105 11.08 4.12 -3.25
N VAL A 106 11.83 3.04 -3.40
CA VAL A 106 12.35 2.21 -2.29
C VAL A 106 13.35 3.01 -1.43
N GLY A 107 14.20 3.82 -2.05
CA GLY A 107 15.13 4.71 -1.35
C GLY A 107 14.43 5.73 -0.45
N LEU A 108 13.40 6.42 -0.97
CA LEU A 108 12.58 7.35 -0.16
C LEU A 108 11.96 6.65 1.06
N LYS A 109 11.45 5.44 0.90
CA LYS A 109 10.86 4.62 1.99
C LYS A 109 11.91 4.11 2.96
N LEU A 110 13.16 3.96 2.54
CA LEU A 110 14.32 3.68 3.38
C LEU A 110 15.05 4.96 3.84
N GLN A 111 14.35 6.10 3.88
CA GLN A 111 14.84 7.38 4.41
C GLN A 111 16.13 7.86 3.70
N LYS A 112 16.17 7.77 2.37
CA LYS A 112 17.23 8.31 1.51
C LYS A 112 16.68 9.41 0.61
N ASP A 113 17.45 10.46 0.40
CA ASP A 113 17.11 11.55 -0.52
C ASP A 113 17.06 11.07 -1.98
N SER A 114 16.28 11.74 -2.83
CA SER A 114 16.12 11.36 -4.24
C SER A 114 17.43 11.20 -5.01
N VAL A 115 18.47 11.97 -4.66
CA VAL A 115 19.80 11.93 -5.29
C VAL A 115 20.48 10.56 -5.15
N TRP A 116 20.15 9.77 -4.11
CA TRP A 116 20.72 8.43 -3.90
C TRP A 116 20.43 7.45 -5.04
N VAL A 117 19.43 7.70 -5.89
CA VAL A 117 19.19 6.86 -7.08
C VAL A 117 20.36 6.93 -8.08
N VAL A 118 21.14 8.01 -8.10
CA VAL A 118 22.33 8.12 -8.96
C VAL A 118 23.36 7.03 -8.63
N LEU A 119 23.51 6.67 -7.34
CA LEU A 119 24.35 5.56 -6.92
C LEU A 119 23.81 4.20 -7.41
N TYR A 120 22.49 4.03 -7.49
CA TYR A 120 21.88 2.82 -8.06
C TYR A 120 22.14 2.69 -9.58
N ILE A 121 22.17 3.81 -10.31
CA ILE A 121 22.44 3.82 -11.76
C ILE A 121 23.84 3.30 -12.09
N PHE A 122 24.86 3.73 -11.35
CA PHE A 122 26.26 3.35 -11.61
C PHE A 122 26.73 2.11 -10.83
N LEU A 123 26.23 1.90 -9.61
CA LEU A 123 26.71 0.89 -8.67
C LEU A 123 25.54 0.22 -7.91
N PRO A 124 24.61 -0.47 -8.60
CA PRO A 124 23.38 -0.98 -8.00
C PRO A 124 23.62 -1.94 -6.83
N VAL A 125 24.67 -2.76 -6.88
CA VAL A 125 25.04 -3.68 -5.78
C VAL A 125 25.52 -2.91 -4.54
N VAL A 126 26.26 -1.82 -4.72
CA VAL A 126 26.74 -0.96 -3.61
C VAL A 126 25.56 -0.19 -3.00
N TRP A 127 24.66 0.35 -3.83
CA TRP A 127 23.42 0.96 -3.37
C TRP A 127 22.58 -0.03 -2.54
N MET A 128 22.37 -1.25 -3.06
CA MET A 128 21.65 -2.31 -2.34
C MET A 128 22.32 -2.68 -1.02
N ALA A 129 23.66 -2.79 -0.98
CA ALA A 129 24.40 -3.08 0.24
C ALA A 129 24.23 -1.99 1.31
N ILE A 130 24.31 -0.71 0.92
CA ILE A 130 24.10 0.41 1.84
C ILE A 130 22.67 0.38 2.38
N VAL A 131 21.64 0.35 1.53
CA VAL A 131 20.25 0.42 2.04
C VAL A 131 19.80 -0.85 2.79
N ALA A 132 20.44 -2.00 2.52
CA ALA A 132 20.25 -3.24 3.27
C ALA A 132 20.80 -3.19 4.70
N PHE A 133 21.99 -2.62 4.92
CA PHE A 133 22.71 -2.68 6.21
C PHE A 133 22.73 -1.37 7.01
N ASP A 134 22.43 -0.23 6.39
CA ASP A 134 22.27 1.06 7.08
C ASP A 134 21.18 1.01 8.18
N GLY A 135 21.27 1.90 9.17
CA GLY A 135 20.32 1.99 10.28
C GLY A 135 18.90 2.42 9.89
N SER A 136 18.67 2.91 8.66
CA SER A 136 17.37 3.41 8.25
C SER A 136 16.25 2.36 8.32
N ARG A 137 15.06 2.85 8.69
CA ARG A 137 13.83 2.05 8.86
C ARG A 137 12.92 2.25 7.66
N TRP A 138 12.08 1.26 7.40
CA TRP A 138 11.04 1.35 6.37
C TRP A 138 9.92 2.28 6.84
N ASN A 139 9.67 3.34 6.07
CA ASN A 139 8.56 4.26 6.27
C ASN A 139 7.45 3.95 5.24
N PRO A 140 6.36 3.27 5.63
CA PRO A 140 5.23 3.00 4.73
C PRO A 140 4.37 4.24 4.44
N ASN A 141 4.56 5.35 5.18
CA ASN A 141 3.75 6.56 5.09
C ASN A 141 4.30 7.59 4.07
N ILE A 142 5.27 7.19 3.24
CA ILE A 142 5.67 8.01 2.08
C ILE A 142 4.51 8.04 1.08
N VAL A 143 4.01 9.23 0.77
CA VAL A 143 2.92 9.45 -0.20
C VAL A 143 3.19 8.64 -1.48
N PRO A 144 2.25 7.77 -1.92
CA PRO A 144 2.41 6.97 -3.13
C PRO A 144 2.78 7.82 -4.35
N ALA A 145 3.49 7.24 -5.32
CA ALA A 145 3.86 7.96 -6.53
C ALA A 145 2.60 8.40 -7.29
N SER A 146 2.65 9.55 -7.97
CA SER A 146 1.50 10.05 -8.75
C SER A 146 1.05 9.06 -9.84
N TRP A 147 1.99 8.27 -10.39
CA TRP A 147 1.69 7.20 -11.34
C TRP A 147 1.15 5.91 -10.71
N ALA A 148 1.12 5.76 -9.38
CA ALA A 148 0.53 4.59 -8.72
C ALA A 148 -0.99 4.51 -8.94
N GLY A 149 -1.65 5.63 -9.27
CA GLY A 149 -3.04 5.66 -9.76
C GLY A 149 -3.20 5.52 -11.27
N ASN A 150 -2.14 5.72 -12.06
CA ASN A 150 -2.20 5.66 -13.54
C ASN A 150 -2.35 4.20 -13.99
N GLY A 151 -3.42 3.87 -14.72
CA GLY A 151 -3.79 2.49 -15.05
C GLY A 151 -2.74 1.61 -15.75
N PHE A 152 -1.69 2.20 -16.34
CA PHE A 152 -0.54 1.47 -16.91
C PHE A 152 0.55 1.13 -15.87
N PHE A 153 0.84 2.04 -14.93
CA PHE A 153 1.89 1.85 -13.92
C PHE A 153 1.35 1.33 -12.58
N ALA A 154 0.05 1.47 -12.33
CA ALA A 154 -0.65 1.02 -11.13
C ALA A 154 -0.63 -0.50 -10.98
N ASP A 155 -0.35 -0.98 -9.78
CA ASP A 155 -0.72 -2.33 -9.37
C ASP A 155 -2.10 -2.29 -8.69
N ARG A 156 -2.95 -3.27 -9.00
CA ARG A 156 -4.26 -3.48 -8.34
C ARG A 156 -4.34 -4.83 -7.64
N THR A 157 -3.27 -5.62 -7.69
CA THR A 157 -3.20 -6.96 -7.11
C THR A 157 -2.66 -6.91 -5.68
N VAL A 158 -3.31 -7.58 -4.74
CA VAL A 158 -2.74 -7.84 -3.41
C VAL A 158 -1.93 -9.14 -3.49
N TRP A 159 -0.68 -9.13 -3.06
CA TRP A 159 0.17 -10.32 -3.02
C TRP A 159 0.32 -10.78 -1.58
N GLN A 160 -0.06 -12.02 -1.28
CA GLN A 160 0.11 -12.60 0.05
C GLN A 160 1.59 -12.54 0.45
N GLY A 161 1.87 -11.93 1.59
CA GLY A 161 3.23 -11.74 2.11
C GLY A 161 3.97 -10.48 1.63
N VAL A 162 3.39 -9.64 0.77
CA VAL A 162 4.00 -8.35 0.36
C VAL A 162 3.13 -7.19 0.82
N PRO A 163 3.63 -6.30 1.72
CA PRO A 163 2.84 -5.20 2.26
C PRO A 163 2.29 -4.25 1.19
N VAL A 164 1.02 -3.89 1.35
CA VAL A 164 0.34 -2.84 0.59
C VAL A 164 0.52 -1.51 1.32
N GLN A 165 0.71 -0.42 0.59
CA GLN A 165 0.90 0.90 1.21
C GLN A 165 -0.42 1.57 1.58
N PRO A 166 -0.46 2.30 2.73
CA PRO A 166 -1.51 3.25 3.02
C PRO A 166 -1.71 4.23 1.84
N GLY A 167 -2.92 4.27 1.27
CA GLY A 167 -3.24 5.10 0.11
C GLY A 167 -3.00 4.46 -1.27
N ALA A 168 -2.39 3.27 -1.36
CA ALA A 168 -2.29 2.49 -2.61
C ALA A 168 -3.31 1.35 -2.72
N ALA A 169 -4.18 1.17 -1.71
CA ALA A 169 -5.22 0.15 -1.71
C ALA A 169 -6.31 0.45 -2.77
N PRO A 170 -6.79 -0.56 -3.53
CA PRO A 170 -7.81 -0.34 -4.56
C PRO A 170 -9.12 0.23 -4.00
N GLN A 171 -9.54 1.38 -4.53
CA GLN A 171 -10.87 1.96 -4.31
C GLN A 171 -11.89 1.29 -5.24
N GLY A 172 -12.09 -0.03 -5.08
CA GLY A 172 -13.04 -0.79 -5.90
C GLY A 172 -12.82 -2.30 -5.79
N TYR A 173 -13.94 -3.02 -5.61
CA TYR A 173 -14.05 -4.44 -5.26
C TYR A 173 -13.45 -4.81 -3.89
N GLY A 174 -14.29 -5.38 -3.03
CA GLY A 174 -13.94 -5.67 -1.65
C GLY A 174 -12.83 -6.72 -1.54
N ALA A 175 -11.92 -6.52 -0.58
CA ALA A 175 -10.99 -7.55 -0.19
C ALA A 175 -11.77 -8.80 0.29
N PRO A 176 -11.30 -10.03 0.00
CA PRO A 176 -11.72 -11.20 0.77
C PRO A 176 -11.49 -10.90 2.24
N GLN A 177 -12.53 -11.07 3.06
CA GLN A 177 -12.41 -10.87 4.50
C GLN A 177 -11.41 -11.88 5.04
N GLY A 178 -10.21 -11.40 5.39
CA GLY A 178 -9.19 -12.23 6.04
C GLY A 178 -9.78 -12.79 7.32
N TYR A 179 -9.71 -14.13 7.48
CA TYR A 179 -10.21 -14.80 8.68
C TYR A 179 -9.62 -14.14 9.92
N GLY A 180 -10.49 -13.81 10.88
CA GLY A 180 -10.07 -13.27 12.16
C GLY A 180 -9.08 -14.23 12.85
N ALA A 181 -8.13 -13.67 13.59
CA ALA A 181 -7.14 -14.47 14.31
C ALA A 181 -7.87 -15.51 15.21
N PRO A 182 -7.41 -16.77 15.26
CA PRO A 182 -7.98 -17.77 16.15
C PRO A 182 -7.97 -17.26 17.59
N GLN A 183 -9.14 -17.20 18.22
CA GLN A 183 -9.25 -16.79 19.62
C GLN A 183 -8.53 -17.81 20.50
N GLY A 184 -7.64 -17.32 21.38
CA GLY A 184 -6.93 -18.18 22.34
C GLY A 184 -7.91 -18.91 23.25
N TYR A 185 -7.59 -20.17 23.58
CA TYR A 185 -8.47 -21.08 24.32
C TYR A 185 -9.00 -20.46 25.63
N GLY A 186 -10.33 -20.35 25.73
CA GLY A 186 -11.01 -20.23 27.01
C GLY A 186 -10.97 -21.56 27.77
N ALA A 187 -10.86 -21.51 29.10
CA ALA A 187 -10.84 -22.71 29.94
C ALA A 187 -12.22 -23.42 29.94
N PRO A 188 -12.25 -24.77 30.02
CA PRO A 188 -13.51 -25.53 30.05
C PRO A 188 -14.29 -25.29 31.35
N GLN A 189 -15.62 -25.22 31.23
CA GLN A 189 -16.53 -24.97 32.36
C GLN A 189 -16.81 -26.28 33.14
N GLY A 190 -16.82 -26.19 34.47
CA GLY A 190 -17.13 -27.30 35.39
C GLY A 190 -18.64 -27.50 35.63
N TYR A 191 -19.02 -28.69 36.08
CA TYR A 191 -20.40 -29.07 36.40
C TYR A 191 -20.96 -28.32 37.63
N GLY A 192 -22.25 -27.98 37.60
CA GLY A 192 -22.92 -27.10 38.59
C GLY A 192 -23.75 -27.80 39.67
N ALA A 193 -24.49 -26.98 40.43
CA ALA A 193 -25.50 -27.36 41.45
C ALA A 193 -26.55 -26.20 41.57
N PRO A 194 -27.58 -26.21 42.47
CA PRO A 194 -28.97 -26.31 42.01
C PRO A 194 -29.89 -25.10 42.32
N GLN A 195 -31.20 -25.28 42.13
CA GLN A 195 -32.26 -24.25 42.05
C GLN A 195 -32.69 -23.61 43.40
N GLY A 196 -33.30 -22.41 43.33
CA GLY A 196 -33.90 -21.70 44.49
C GLY A 196 -35.10 -20.79 44.12
N TYR A 197 -36.13 -20.80 44.97
CA TYR A 197 -37.49 -20.23 44.84
C TYR A 197 -37.61 -18.69 44.72
N GLY A 198 -38.73 -18.22 44.12
CA GLY A 198 -39.46 -17.03 44.61
C GLY A 198 -39.88 -15.94 43.59
N ALA A 199 -41.12 -15.43 43.69
CA ALA A 199 -41.63 -14.23 43.00
C ALA A 199 -42.72 -13.53 43.85
N PRO A 200 -42.86 -12.19 43.78
CA PRO A 200 -44.12 -11.59 43.27
C PRO A 200 -43.92 -10.28 42.46
N GLN A 201 -44.95 -9.41 42.34
CA GLN A 201 -45.17 -8.45 41.23
C GLN A 201 -45.39 -6.96 41.65
N GLY A 202 -45.31 -6.04 40.66
CA GLY A 202 -45.82 -4.64 40.70
C GLY A 202 -44.82 -3.58 41.20
N TYR A 203 -44.85 -2.29 40.84
CA TYR A 203 -45.68 -1.43 39.94
C TYR A 203 -44.71 -0.41 39.25
N GLY A 204 -45.00 0.34 38.18
CA GLY A 204 -46.19 0.56 37.33
C GLY A 204 -45.84 1.53 36.17
N ALA A 205 -46.82 1.93 35.32
CA ALA A 205 -46.62 2.83 34.16
C ALA A 205 -47.74 3.92 34.10
N PRO A 206 -47.53 5.09 33.47
CA PRO A 206 -47.59 5.31 32.00
C PRO A 206 -46.34 6.06 31.44
N GLN A 207 -46.13 6.42 30.15
CA GLN A 207 -46.80 6.24 28.83
C GLN A 207 -45.67 6.13 27.75
N GLY A 208 -45.77 6.25 26.40
CA GLY A 208 -46.73 6.82 25.44
C GLY A 208 -46.32 8.25 25.02
N TYR A 209 -46.06 8.62 23.76
CA TYR A 209 -46.10 7.99 22.42
C TYR A 209 -44.65 7.82 21.85
N GLY A 210 -44.32 7.39 20.61
CA GLY A 210 -45.06 6.97 19.40
C GLY A 210 -44.08 6.74 18.21
N ALA A 211 -44.54 6.25 17.05
CA ALA A 211 -43.70 6.00 15.85
C ALA A 211 -44.50 5.96 14.52
N PRO A 212 -43.88 6.32 13.39
CA PRO A 212 -43.92 5.52 12.14
C PRO A 212 -42.59 5.58 11.35
N GLN A 213 -42.29 4.82 10.28
CA GLN A 213 -42.76 3.53 9.72
C GLN A 213 -41.66 3.03 8.75
N GLY A 214 -41.56 1.71 8.51
CA GLY A 214 -40.69 1.13 7.47
C GLY A 214 -41.48 0.70 6.22
N TYR A 215 -40.82 0.65 5.06
CA TYR A 215 -41.38 0.13 3.80
C TYR A 215 -40.47 -0.95 3.18
N ALA A 216 -41.07 -1.87 2.42
CA ALA A 216 -40.51 -3.20 2.14
C ALA A 216 -40.12 -3.44 0.67
N GLN A 217 -39.50 -4.60 0.40
CA GLN A 217 -39.24 -5.12 -0.95
C GLN A 217 -40.54 -5.44 -1.72
N PRO A 218 -40.49 -5.30 -3.06
CA PRO A 218 -41.11 -6.21 -4.01
C PRO A 218 -40.08 -7.23 -4.55
N GLY A 219 -40.53 -8.39 -5.06
CA GLY A 219 -39.65 -9.46 -5.54
C GLY A 219 -40.01 -10.06 -6.90
N ASN A 220 -38.97 -10.43 -7.66
CA ASN A 220 -38.87 -11.43 -8.73
C ASN A 220 -40.03 -11.62 -9.75
N GLY A 221 -39.72 -11.33 -11.02
CA GLY A 221 -40.43 -11.82 -12.22
C GLY A 221 -39.54 -11.66 -13.48
N ALA A 222 -39.62 -12.58 -14.45
CA ALA A 222 -38.82 -12.62 -15.68
C ALA A 222 -39.47 -13.57 -16.72
N PRO A 223 -39.02 -13.66 -18.00
CA PRO A 223 -38.06 -12.84 -18.77
C PRO A 223 -38.70 -12.31 -20.10
N GLN A 224 -37.92 -12.14 -21.19
CA GLN A 224 -38.30 -11.77 -22.58
C GLN A 224 -38.59 -10.26 -22.82
N GLY A 225 -38.33 -9.65 -23.99
CA GLY A 225 -37.56 -10.10 -25.17
C GLY A 225 -37.69 -9.14 -26.39
N TYR A 226 -36.56 -8.85 -27.07
CA TYR A 226 -36.40 -8.24 -28.43
C TYR A 226 -37.19 -6.98 -28.87
N GLY A 227 -36.46 -5.95 -29.31
CA GLY A 227 -37.01 -4.82 -30.10
C GLY A 227 -35.94 -3.77 -30.47
N ALA A 228 -35.89 -3.33 -31.74
CA ALA A 228 -34.92 -2.35 -32.25
C ALA A 228 -35.53 -0.94 -32.42
N PRO A 229 -34.74 0.16 -32.37
CA PRO A 229 -35.26 1.52 -32.42
C PRO A 229 -35.61 1.98 -33.85
N VAL A 230 -36.68 2.80 -33.97
CA VAL A 230 -37.08 3.48 -35.22
C VAL A 230 -37.45 4.95 -34.90
N PRO A 231 -36.90 5.95 -35.61
CA PRO A 231 -37.20 7.36 -35.41
C PRO A 231 -38.26 7.92 -36.40
N PRO A 232 -38.95 9.01 -36.06
CA PRO A 232 -39.60 9.89 -37.02
C PRO A 232 -38.94 11.28 -37.11
N ALA A 233 -39.04 11.89 -38.28
CA ALA A 233 -38.68 13.28 -38.61
C ALA A 233 -39.73 13.83 -39.61
N PRO A 234 -39.52 14.97 -40.27
CA PRO A 234 -39.52 16.33 -39.71
C PRO A 234 -40.67 17.17 -40.30
N GLN A 235 -40.91 18.38 -39.77
CA GLN A 235 -41.75 19.41 -40.40
C GLN A 235 -41.36 20.81 -39.90
N GLY A 236 -41.65 21.84 -40.72
CA GLY A 236 -41.52 23.26 -40.41
C GLY A 236 -42.18 24.09 -41.50
N TYR A 237 -42.27 25.42 -41.36
CA TYR A 237 -42.40 26.45 -42.42
C TYR A 237 -42.71 27.82 -41.78
N GLY A 238 -42.19 28.91 -42.36
CA GLY A 238 -42.41 30.30 -41.95
C GLY A 238 -41.36 31.22 -42.56
N ALA A 239 -41.77 32.26 -43.32
CA ALA A 239 -40.89 33.00 -44.24
C ALA A 239 -41.31 34.51 -44.37
N PRO A 240 -40.87 35.33 -45.35
CA PRO A 240 -39.99 36.47 -45.04
C PRO A 240 -40.37 37.85 -45.65
N GLN A 241 -39.61 38.90 -45.29
CA GLN A 241 -39.49 40.25 -45.89
C GLN A 241 -38.07 40.77 -45.55
N GLY A 242 -37.37 41.68 -46.24
CA GLY A 242 -37.64 42.56 -47.40
C GLY A 242 -37.17 44.00 -47.07
N TYR A 243 -36.33 44.74 -47.82
CA TYR A 243 -35.70 44.60 -49.15
C TYR A 243 -34.24 45.17 -49.12
N GLY A 244 -33.66 45.71 -50.21
CA GLY A 244 -32.33 46.38 -50.14
C GLY A 244 -31.78 47.08 -51.40
N GLN A 245 -30.59 47.71 -51.22
CA GLN A 245 -29.61 48.22 -52.23
C GLN A 245 -30.04 49.41 -53.14
N PRO A 246 -29.12 50.16 -53.84
CA PRO A 246 -27.63 50.16 -53.83
C PRO A 246 -26.96 51.55 -53.58
N GLY A 247 -25.61 51.65 -53.54
CA GLY A 247 -24.90 52.95 -53.45
C GLY A 247 -23.35 52.96 -53.46
N TYR A 248 -22.76 52.91 -54.66
CA TYR A 248 -21.34 53.03 -55.09
C TYR A 248 -20.30 53.78 -54.21
N GLY A 249 -19.07 53.24 -54.09
CA GLY A 249 -17.85 54.01 -53.72
C GLY A 249 -16.59 53.19 -53.36
N ALA A 250 -15.49 53.36 -54.10
CA ALA A 250 -14.13 52.83 -53.84
C ALA A 250 -13.09 53.54 -54.75
N PRO A 251 -11.75 53.48 -54.51
CA PRO A 251 -11.02 52.81 -53.43
C PRO A 251 -10.05 53.74 -52.63
N VAL A 252 -9.65 53.33 -51.41
CA VAL A 252 -8.48 53.91 -50.69
C VAL A 252 -7.78 52.83 -49.83
N PRO A 253 -6.50 52.49 -50.10
CA PRO A 253 -5.58 51.85 -49.13
C PRO A 253 -4.88 52.93 -48.26
N PRO A 254 -4.45 52.67 -47.00
CA PRO A 254 -3.47 51.62 -46.71
C PRO A 254 -3.56 50.97 -45.29
N SER A 255 -2.46 50.33 -44.88
CA SER A 255 -2.11 49.77 -43.55
C SER A 255 -2.73 48.41 -43.17
N GLN A 256 -1.87 47.53 -42.65
CA GLN A 256 -2.23 46.19 -42.16
C GLN A 256 -2.60 46.26 -40.68
N PRO A 257 -3.73 45.67 -40.23
CA PRO A 257 -3.95 45.41 -38.81
C PRO A 257 -2.94 44.38 -38.29
N GLY A 258 -2.18 44.73 -37.25
CA GLY A 258 -1.25 43.81 -36.61
C GLY A 258 -1.99 42.69 -35.88
N TYR A 259 -1.56 41.44 -36.07
CA TYR A 259 -2.14 40.28 -35.38
C TYR A 259 -1.84 40.36 -33.88
N GLY A 260 -2.90 40.45 -33.07
CA GLY A 260 -2.79 40.58 -31.62
C GLY A 260 -2.04 39.42 -30.97
N GLN A 261 -1.08 39.76 -30.10
CA GLN A 261 -0.29 38.79 -29.33
C GLN A 261 -1.22 37.93 -28.45
N PRO A 262 -1.16 36.58 -28.53
CA PRO A 262 -1.94 35.72 -27.64
C PRO A 262 -1.57 35.99 -26.18
N ALA A 263 -2.57 36.27 -25.34
CA ALA A 263 -2.36 36.49 -23.92
C ALA A 263 -1.81 35.23 -23.24
N ALA A 264 -0.81 35.38 -22.37
CA ALA A 264 -0.26 34.27 -21.61
C ALA A 264 -1.33 33.68 -20.66
N PRO A 265 -1.35 32.35 -20.44
CA PRO A 265 -2.25 31.73 -19.48
C PRO A 265 -2.04 32.31 -18.08
N GLN A 266 -3.08 32.90 -17.50
CA GLN A 266 -3.03 33.38 -16.11
C GLN A 266 -2.97 32.19 -15.14
N PRO A 267 -2.15 32.25 -14.07
CA PRO A 267 -2.17 31.23 -13.02
C PRO A 267 -3.54 31.23 -12.30
N PRO A 268 -3.98 30.08 -11.77
CA PRO A 268 -5.29 29.96 -11.14
C PRO A 268 -5.41 30.87 -9.92
N VAL A 269 -6.47 31.68 -9.89
CA VAL A 269 -6.75 32.61 -8.80
C VAL A 269 -7.40 31.87 -7.64
N PHE A 270 -6.64 31.61 -6.59
CA PHE A 270 -7.19 31.05 -5.34
C PHE A 270 -8.00 32.12 -4.60
N PRO A 271 -9.20 31.80 -4.06
CA PRO A 271 -9.91 32.71 -3.17
C PRO A 271 -9.08 33.00 -1.92
N SER A 272 -8.87 34.28 -1.60
CA SER A 272 -8.14 34.70 -0.42
C SER A 272 -8.86 34.27 0.86
N ALA A 273 -8.36 33.21 1.51
CA ALA A 273 -8.82 32.82 2.84
C ALA A 273 -8.55 33.96 3.83
N ALA A 274 -9.57 34.39 4.57
CA ALA A 274 -9.41 35.37 5.63
C ALA A 274 -8.44 34.83 6.71
N PRO A 275 -7.58 35.66 7.32
CA PRO A 275 -6.68 35.21 8.37
C PRO A 275 -7.45 34.56 9.53
N GLN A 276 -7.23 33.27 9.75
CA GLN A 276 -7.75 32.61 10.95
C GLN A 276 -7.01 33.17 12.17
N PRO A 277 -7.70 33.43 13.30
CA PRO A 277 -7.03 33.83 14.54
C PRO A 277 -6.08 32.70 14.99
N PRO A 278 -4.97 33.01 15.68
CA PRO A 278 -4.00 32.01 16.10
C PRO A 278 -4.65 30.89 16.90
N VAL A 279 -4.54 29.66 16.40
CA VAL A 279 -4.94 28.46 17.14
C VAL A 279 -4.05 28.38 18.38
N ALA A 280 -4.65 28.30 19.57
CA ALA A 280 -3.90 28.18 20.81
C ALA A 280 -2.98 26.94 20.76
N PRO A 281 -1.76 27.01 21.32
CA PRO A 281 -0.87 25.85 21.37
C PRO A 281 -1.56 24.65 22.02
N PRO A 282 -1.31 23.41 21.55
CA PRO A 282 -1.77 22.22 22.26
C PRO A 282 -1.31 22.28 23.72
N ALA A 283 -2.22 21.96 24.65
CA ALA A 283 -1.85 21.85 26.06
C ALA A 283 -0.69 20.83 26.19
N ALA A 284 0.30 21.17 27.03
CA ALA A 284 1.45 20.30 27.24
C ALA A 284 0.99 18.88 27.64
N PRO A 285 1.64 17.81 27.16
CA PRO A 285 1.27 16.45 27.52
C PRO A 285 1.22 16.31 29.05
N GLN A 286 0.05 15.95 29.59
CA GLN A 286 -0.06 15.70 31.02
C GLN A 286 0.90 14.57 31.40
N PRO A 287 1.65 14.69 32.51
CA PRO A 287 2.45 13.58 32.99
C PRO A 287 1.55 12.37 33.23
N PRO A 288 2.01 11.13 32.98
CA PRO A 288 1.21 9.93 33.21
C PRO A 288 0.63 9.95 34.63
N ALA A 289 -0.67 9.66 34.75
CA ALA A 289 -1.30 9.48 36.05
C ALA A 289 -0.50 8.44 36.84
N ALA A 290 -0.18 8.75 38.10
CA ALA A 290 0.56 7.84 38.95
C ALA A 290 -0.14 6.47 39.00
N PRO A 291 0.58 5.35 38.88
CA PRO A 291 -0.04 4.03 38.90
C PRO A 291 -0.85 3.88 40.21
N PRO A 292 -2.06 3.30 40.15
CA PRO A 292 -2.86 3.10 41.35
C PRO A 292 -2.06 2.29 42.36
N ALA A 293 -2.18 2.66 43.64
CA ALA A 293 -1.42 2.04 44.71
C ALA A 293 -1.60 0.51 44.69
N ALA A 294 -0.49 -0.23 44.83
CA ALA A 294 -0.52 -1.68 44.82
C ALA A 294 -1.53 -2.20 45.86
N PRO A 295 -2.37 -3.21 45.52
CA PRO A 295 -3.32 -3.78 46.46
C PRO A 295 -2.59 -4.19 47.75
N GLN A 296 -3.10 -3.73 48.90
CA GLN A 296 -2.52 -4.14 50.17
C GLN A 296 -2.59 -5.66 50.30
N PRO A 297 -1.53 -6.33 50.79
CA PRO A 297 -1.59 -7.77 51.03
C PRO A 297 -2.73 -8.05 52.03
N PRO A 298 -3.48 -9.17 51.85
CA PRO A 298 -4.58 -9.51 52.75
C PRO A 298 -4.06 -9.62 54.18
N ALA A 299 -4.86 -9.12 55.13
CA ALA A 299 -4.51 -9.18 56.54
C ALA A 299 -4.22 -10.62 56.97
N ALA A 300 -3.16 -10.83 57.76
CA ALA A 300 -2.79 -12.14 58.24
C ALA A 300 -3.95 -12.78 59.02
N PRO A 301 -4.22 -14.09 58.85
CA PRO A 301 -5.29 -14.75 59.58
C PRO A 301 -5.04 -14.69 61.10
N PRO A 302 -6.09 -14.62 61.93
CA PRO A 302 -5.94 -14.63 63.38
C PRO A 302 -5.12 -15.84 63.84
N ALA A 303 -4.25 -15.64 64.84
CA ALA A 303 -3.48 -16.72 65.43
C ALA A 303 -4.42 -17.81 65.98
N ALA A 304 -4.06 -19.09 65.76
CA ALA A 304 -4.85 -20.21 66.22
C ALA A 304 -4.99 -20.20 67.76
N PRO A 305 -6.15 -20.58 68.32
CA PRO A 305 -6.32 -20.71 69.77
C PRO A 305 -5.25 -21.65 70.36
N GLN A 306 -4.63 -21.23 71.46
CA GLN A 306 -3.68 -22.10 72.17
C GLN A 306 -4.41 -23.32 72.74
N PRO A 307 -3.78 -24.52 72.71
CA PRO A 307 -4.36 -25.71 73.32
C PRO A 307 -4.50 -25.53 74.84
N PRO A 308 -5.51 -26.15 75.47
CA PRO A 308 -5.75 -26.00 76.90
C PRO A 308 -4.57 -26.54 77.72
N VAL A 309 -4.22 -25.83 78.79
CA VAL A 309 -3.22 -26.26 79.76
C VAL A 309 -3.72 -27.53 80.48
N PRO A 310 -2.91 -28.60 80.59
CA PRO A 310 -3.32 -29.80 81.32
C PRO A 310 -3.53 -29.51 82.81
N PRO A 311 -4.40 -30.26 83.51
CA PRO A 311 -4.62 -30.09 84.95
C PRO A 311 -3.33 -30.25 85.75
N ALA A 312 -3.16 -29.43 86.79
CA ALA A 312 -2.06 -29.58 87.73
C ALA A 312 -2.19 -30.90 88.52
N ASP A 313 -1.08 -31.62 88.68
CA ASP A 313 -1.04 -32.89 89.40
C ASP A 313 -1.19 -32.64 90.93
N PRO A 314 -2.23 -33.20 91.60
CA PRO A 314 -2.44 -32.99 93.03
C PRO A 314 -1.42 -33.69 93.95
N MET A 315 -0.41 -34.39 93.39
CA MET A 315 0.63 -35.10 94.16
C MET A 315 1.93 -34.32 94.41
N GLN A 316 2.09 -33.08 93.90
CA GLN A 316 3.30 -32.30 94.17
C GLN A 316 3.23 -31.56 95.53
N PRO A 317 4.16 -31.83 96.47
CA PRO A 317 4.32 -30.99 97.67
C PRO A 317 4.97 -29.64 97.31
N PRO A 318 4.72 -28.57 98.09
CA PRO A 318 5.21 -27.24 97.79
C PRO A 318 6.74 -27.10 97.99
N VAL A 319 7.33 -26.21 97.18
CA VAL A 319 8.73 -25.76 97.22
C VAL A 319 8.75 -24.25 97.05
#